data_AF-A0A4R7FRC2-F1
#
_entry.id   AF-A0A4R7FRC2-F1
#
_cell.length_a   1.000
_cell.length_b   1.000
_cell.length_c   1.000
_cell.angle_alpha   90.00
_cell.angle_beta   90.00
_cell.angle_gamma   90.00
#
_symmetry.space_group_name_H-M   'P 1'
#
loop_
_entity.id
_entity.type
_entity.pdbx_description
1 polymer ?
#
loop_
_entity_poly.entity_id
_entity_poly.type
_entity_poly.pdbx_seq_one_letter_code
_entity_poly.pdbx_strand_id
1 'polypeptide(L)'
;MLLVGVDGWSGRTVWVTDRDRSMFEWFSIVRIADVQSVRWVLAALNGVDRPVSVRRAQSWCARMEAAGLVERAQLGGRGGALVWGTYAGTGVTRPNLHRQTTRHEVAVAAASARYATAGYAWQRDEKPAHVGGHQADGVALGFGWVELVEVELTPKRLPRYAAIFAAYRRRLDLGEADSISYLCNKESERAVRAALGELPAGRSIAPQVGVRSMYDRTGIWVDETLPTWMMTARDRAQRSTRRPRRSSSAALF
;
A
#
# COMPACT_ATOMS: atom_id res chain seq x y z
N MET A 1 -24.74 -9.84 7.62
CA MET A 1 -24.63 -10.82 6.52
C MET A 1 -25.46 -10.25 5.38
N LEU A 2 -24.86 -9.98 4.23
CA LEU A 2 -25.53 -9.33 3.09
C LEU A 2 -25.45 -10.21 1.85
N LEU A 3 -26.44 -9.98 0.98
CA LEU A 3 -26.75 -10.79 -0.17
C LEU A 3 -26.14 -10.12 -1.41
N VAL A 4 -25.13 -10.73 -2.02
CA VAL A 4 -24.49 -10.19 -3.24
C VAL A 4 -24.94 -11.02 -4.44
N GLY A 5 -25.50 -10.34 -5.44
CA GLY A 5 -25.83 -10.94 -6.73
C GLY A 5 -24.56 -11.09 -7.57
N VAL A 6 -24.29 -12.30 -8.04
CA VAL A 6 -23.15 -12.61 -8.91
C VAL A 6 -23.68 -12.76 -10.34
N ASP A 7 -23.60 -11.67 -11.10
CA ASP A 7 -24.04 -11.49 -12.50
C ASP A 7 -25.56 -11.59 -12.78
N GLY A 8 -26.04 -10.64 -13.60
CA GLY A 8 -27.45 -10.42 -13.93
C GLY A 8 -28.16 -11.50 -14.77
N TRP A 9 -27.53 -12.66 -14.96
CA TRP A 9 -28.11 -13.79 -15.73
C TRP A 9 -28.33 -15.06 -14.91
N SER A 10 -27.67 -15.22 -13.76
CA SER A 10 -27.72 -16.50 -13.01
C SER A 10 -28.59 -16.49 -11.76
N GLY A 11 -29.01 -15.31 -11.27
CA GLY A 11 -29.72 -15.17 -9.99
C GLY A 11 -28.91 -15.70 -8.78
N ARG A 12 -27.63 -16.04 -8.98
CA ARG A 12 -26.82 -16.69 -7.96
C ARG A 12 -26.51 -15.69 -6.87
N THR A 13 -26.86 -16.11 -5.68
CA THR A 13 -26.85 -15.29 -4.50
C THR A 13 -25.82 -15.85 -3.53
N VAL A 14 -24.87 -15.01 -3.10
CA VAL A 14 -23.81 -15.42 -2.16
C VAL A 14 -23.89 -14.60 -0.89
N TRP A 15 -23.78 -15.28 0.24
CA TRP A 15 -23.67 -14.65 1.55
C TRP A 15 -22.24 -14.23 1.85
N VAL A 16 -22.04 -12.94 2.09
CA VAL A 16 -20.75 -12.37 2.49
C VAL A 16 -20.85 -11.72 3.87
N THR A 17 -19.76 -11.81 4.63
CA THR A 17 -19.61 -11.10 5.91
C THR A 17 -19.12 -9.67 5.65
N ASP A 18 -19.21 -8.79 6.65
CA ASP A 18 -18.68 -7.42 6.49
C ASP A 18 -17.15 -7.42 6.33
N ARG A 19 -16.45 -8.36 6.99
CA ARG A 19 -15.02 -8.61 6.74
C ARG A 19 -14.74 -8.96 5.28
N ASP A 20 -15.60 -9.76 4.66
CA ASP A 20 -15.44 -10.11 3.24
C ASP A 20 -15.64 -8.88 2.35
N ARG A 21 -16.60 -8.01 2.67
CA ARG A 21 -16.79 -6.73 1.97
C ARG A 21 -15.54 -5.85 2.08
N SER A 22 -14.99 -5.69 3.27
CA SER A 22 -13.77 -4.89 3.47
C SER A 22 -12.56 -5.47 2.74
N MET A 23 -12.47 -6.80 2.61
CA MET A 23 -11.47 -7.43 1.74
C MET A 23 -11.66 -7.05 0.26
N PHE A 24 -12.90 -6.99 -0.22
CA PHE A 24 -13.19 -6.58 -1.60
C PHE A 24 -12.96 -5.09 -1.84
N GLU A 25 -13.28 -4.23 -0.85
CA GLU A 25 -12.91 -2.82 -0.87
C GLU A 25 -11.39 -2.68 -0.98
N TRP A 26 -10.63 -3.43 -0.17
CA TRP A 26 -9.17 -3.46 -0.28
C TRP A 26 -8.68 -3.95 -1.65
N PHE A 27 -9.25 -5.01 -2.23
CA PHE A 27 -8.89 -5.49 -3.57
C PHE A 27 -9.26 -4.49 -4.69
N SER A 28 -10.30 -3.67 -4.50
CA SER A 28 -10.62 -2.60 -5.45
C SER A 28 -9.49 -1.56 -5.51
N ILE A 29 -8.79 -1.38 -4.38
CA ILE A 29 -7.64 -0.49 -4.21
C ILE A 29 -6.34 -1.17 -4.65
N VAL A 30 -6.01 -2.36 -4.14
CA VAL A 30 -4.83 -3.12 -4.58
C VAL A 30 -5.26 -4.25 -5.49
N ARG A 31 -5.05 -4.06 -6.80
CA ARG A 31 -5.66 -4.88 -7.87
C ARG A 31 -5.32 -6.36 -7.79
N ILE A 32 -4.17 -6.68 -7.22
CA ILE A 32 -3.63 -8.03 -7.11
C ILE A 32 -2.77 -8.12 -5.85
N ALA A 33 -2.81 -9.27 -5.20
CA ALA A 33 -2.01 -9.54 -4.01
C ALA A 33 -1.53 -11.00 -4.02
N ASP A 34 -0.57 -11.31 -3.17
CA ASP A 34 -0.26 -12.69 -2.83
C ASP A 34 -1.04 -13.14 -1.57
N VAL A 35 -1.06 -14.45 -1.32
CA VAL A 35 -1.71 -15.00 -0.12
C VAL A 35 -1.09 -14.45 1.16
N GLN A 36 0.18 -14.06 1.15
CA GLN A 36 0.83 -13.47 2.31
C GLN A 36 0.19 -12.13 2.70
N SER A 37 -0.06 -11.26 1.73
CA SER A 37 -0.73 -9.99 1.94
C SER A 37 -2.17 -10.18 2.40
N VAL A 38 -2.88 -11.18 1.85
CA VAL A 38 -4.23 -11.57 2.34
C VAL A 38 -4.21 -11.96 3.82
N ARG A 39 -3.17 -12.68 4.29
CA ARG A 39 -3.06 -13.03 5.72
C ARG A 39 -3.00 -11.80 6.62
N TRP A 40 -2.27 -10.77 6.19
CA TRP A 40 -2.11 -9.52 6.92
C TRP A 40 -3.41 -8.72 6.96
N VAL A 41 -4.10 -8.55 5.82
CA VAL A 41 -5.37 -7.80 5.80
C VAL A 41 -6.46 -8.51 6.59
N LEU A 42 -6.58 -9.84 6.46
CA LEU A 42 -7.53 -10.59 7.29
C LEU A 42 -7.24 -10.43 8.78
N ALA A 43 -5.98 -10.32 9.18
CA ALA A 43 -5.63 -10.04 10.57
C ALA A 43 -6.01 -8.63 11.00
N ALA A 44 -5.68 -7.63 10.18
CA ALA A 44 -6.02 -6.23 10.40
C ALA A 44 -7.53 -6.04 10.61
N LEU A 45 -8.36 -6.68 9.77
CA LEU A 45 -9.82 -6.63 9.86
C LEU A 45 -10.39 -7.33 11.09
N ASN A 46 -9.59 -8.17 11.78
CA ASN A 46 -9.96 -8.76 13.07
C ASN A 46 -9.30 -8.00 14.25
N GLY A 47 -8.63 -6.87 14.01
CA GLY A 47 -7.93 -6.10 15.05
C GLY A 47 -6.68 -6.78 15.60
N VAL A 48 -6.02 -7.63 14.81
CA VAL A 48 -4.83 -8.38 15.21
C VAL A 48 -3.60 -7.85 14.49
N ASP A 49 -2.50 -7.67 15.22
CA ASP A 49 -1.23 -7.07 14.77
C ASP A 49 -0.24 -8.05 14.11
N ARG A 50 -0.69 -9.28 13.84
CA ARG A 50 0.08 -10.38 13.27
C ARG A 50 -0.73 -11.14 12.24
N PRO A 51 -0.12 -11.65 11.17
CA PRO A 51 -0.86 -12.28 10.07
C PRO A 51 -1.62 -13.51 10.55
N VAL A 52 -2.82 -13.75 10.00
CA VAL A 52 -3.51 -15.03 10.24
C VAL A 52 -2.69 -16.18 9.67
N SER A 53 -2.97 -17.42 10.09
CA SER A 53 -2.28 -18.58 9.53
C SER A 53 -2.54 -18.73 8.02
N VAL A 54 -1.57 -19.32 7.30
CA VAL A 54 -1.71 -19.62 5.86
C VAL A 54 -2.99 -20.42 5.59
N ARG A 55 -3.31 -21.41 6.43
CA ARG A 55 -4.54 -22.21 6.31
C ARG A 55 -5.81 -21.36 6.37
N ARG A 56 -5.87 -20.36 7.26
CA ARG A 56 -7.02 -19.45 7.36
C ARG A 56 -7.16 -18.57 6.12
N ALA A 57 -6.07 -18.01 5.63
CA ALA A 57 -6.08 -17.21 4.41
C ALA A 57 -6.48 -18.05 3.17
N GLN A 58 -5.91 -19.25 3.03
CA GLN A 58 -6.26 -20.16 1.93
C GLN A 58 -7.73 -20.61 1.99
N SER A 59 -8.25 -20.88 3.18
CA SER A 59 -9.67 -21.21 3.37
C SER A 59 -10.57 -20.05 2.98
N TRP A 60 -10.19 -18.81 3.31
CA TRP A 60 -10.91 -17.62 2.85
C TRP A 60 -10.87 -17.51 1.32
N CYS A 61 -9.69 -17.61 0.70
CA CYS A 61 -9.55 -17.54 -0.76
C CYS A 61 -10.36 -18.61 -1.48
N ALA A 62 -10.30 -19.88 -1.03
CA ALA A 62 -11.04 -20.98 -1.63
C ALA A 62 -12.56 -20.78 -1.54
N ARG A 63 -13.06 -20.24 -0.41
CA ARG A 63 -14.48 -19.92 -0.26
C ARG A 63 -14.92 -18.81 -1.22
N MET A 64 -14.12 -17.75 -1.38
CA MET A 64 -14.45 -16.64 -2.28
C MET A 64 -14.30 -17.02 -3.76
N GLU A 65 -13.38 -17.91 -4.08
CA GLU A 65 -13.23 -18.47 -5.42
C GLU A 65 -14.41 -19.40 -5.78
N ALA A 66 -14.84 -20.28 -4.87
CA ALA A 66 -16.04 -21.11 -5.07
C ALA A 66 -17.33 -20.26 -5.24
N ALA A 67 -17.32 -19.05 -4.68
CA ALA A 67 -18.37 -18.05 -4.84
C ALA A 67 -18.26 -17.21 -6.13
N GLY A 68 -17.16 -17.31 -6.89
CA GLY A 68 -16.91 -16.50 -8.09
C GLY A 68 -16.52 -15.04 -7.80
N LEU A 69 -16.14 -14.70 -6.57
CA LEU A 69 -15.81 -13.34 -6.15
C LEU A 69 -14.29 -13.06 -6.18
N VAL A 70 -13.48 -14.11 -6.23
CA VAL A 70 -12.01 -14.06 -6.30
C VAL A 70 -11.53 -15.07 -7.33
N GLU A 71 -10.43 -14.76 -8.00
CA GLU A 71 -9.68 -15.71 -8.80
C GLU A 71 -8.26 -15.85 -8.26
N ARG A 72 -7.62 -16.98 -8.59
CA ARG A 72 -6.23 -17.26 -8.23
C ARG A 72 -5.42 -17.77 -9.41
N ALA A 73 -4.12 -17.49 -9.38
CA ALA A 73 -3.15 -18.12 -10.28
C ALA A 73 -1.87 -18.49 -9.53
N GLN A 74 -1.32 -19.65 -9.87
CA GLN A 74 0.01 -20.05 -9.44
C GLN A 74 1.03 -19.65 -10.49
N LEU A 75 1.95 -18.77 -10.14
CA LEU A 75 3.06 -18.35 -11.00
C LEU A 75 4.43 -18.87 -10.51
N GLY A 76 4.42 -19.88 -9.63
CA GLY A 76 5.63 -20.61 -9.22
C GLY A 76 6.59 -19.87 -8.27
N GLY A 77 6.16 -18.76 -7.64
CA GLY A 77 7.00 -17.94 -6.76
C GLY A 77 6.86 -18.21 -5.26
N ARG A 78 7.84 -17.75 -4.46
CA ARG A 78 7.88 -17.88 -2.98
C ARG A 78 6.70 -17.24 -2.24
N GLY A 79 5.93 -16.35 -2.87
CA GLY A 79 4.73 -15.70 -2.31
C GLY A 79 3.45 -16.55 -2.35
N GLY A 80 3.49 -17.72 -3.00
CA GLY A 80 2.32 -18.56 -3.22
C GLY A 80 1.45 -18.07 -4.37
N ALA A 81 0.16 -18.42 -4.34
CA ALA A 81 -0.78 -18.00 -5.38
C ALA A 81 -0.98 -16.48 -5.37
N LEU A 82 -1.07 -15.89 -6.55
CA LEU A 82 -1.63 -14.56 -6.71
C LEU A 82 -3.15 -14.65 -6.60
N VAL A 83 -3.75 -13.61 -6.02
CA VAL A 83 -5.16 -13.50 -5.69
C VAL A 83 -5.65 -12.13 -6.12
N TRP A 84 -6.81 -12.06 -6.76
CA TRP A 84 -7.48 -10.81 -7.11
C TRP A 84 -9.00 -10.97 -7.03
N GLY A 85 -9.71 -9.87 -6.80
CA GLY A 85 -11.17 -9.86 -6.87
C GLY A 85 -11.66 -9.90 -8.32
N THR A 86 -12.77 -10.59 -8.57
CA THR A 86 -13.44 -10.58 -9.87
C THR A 86 -14.21 -9.27 -10.07
N TYR A 87 -14.73 -9.05 -11.27
CA TYR A 87 -15.64 -7.93 -11.54
C TYR A 87 -16.89 -7.99 -10.65
N ALA A 88 -17.46 -9.18 -10.44
CA ALA A 88 -18.59 -9.35 -9.52
C ALA A 88 -18.23 -9.03 -8.06
N GLY A 89 -16.99 -9.31 -7.64
CA GLY A 89 -16.53 -9.02 -6.28
C GLY A 89 -16.16 -7.56 -6.03
N THR A 90 -15.58 -6.87 -7.02
CA THR A 90 -14.92 -5.56 -6.82
C THR A 90 -15.38 -4.46 -7.77
N GLY A 91 -16.11 -4.79 -8.83
CA GLY A 91 -16.38 -3.89 -9.95
C GLY A 91 -15.15 -3.56 -10.81
N VAL A 92 -14.00 -4.17 -10.54
CA VAL A 92 -12.73 -3.89 -11.22
C VAL A 92 -12.39 -5.03 -12.19
N THR A 93 -11.84 -4.68 -13.34
CA THR A 93 -11.41 -5.66 -14.35
C THR A 93 -10.18 -6.43 -13.89
N ARG A 94 -10.13 -7.70 -14.31
CA ARG A 94 -9.04 -8.64 -14.04
C ARG A 94 -7.66 -8.00 -14.32
N PRO A 95 -6.69 -8.12 -13.40
CA PRO A 95 -5.32 -7.66 -13.65
C PRO A 95 -4.65 -8.49 -14.74
N ASN A 96 -3.78 -7.86 -15.53
CA ASN A 96 -2.96 -8.58 -16.50
C ASN A 96 -1.72 -9.14 -15.80
N LEU A 97 -1.76 -10.44 -15.50
CA LEU A 97 -0.75 -11.15 -14.71
C LEU A 97 0.66 -11.12 -15.34
N HIS A 98 0.74 -11.00 -16.66
CA HIS A 98 2.01 -11.06 -17.40
C HIS A 98 2.63 -9.69 -17.67
N ARG A 99 2.04 -8.61 -17.15
CA ARG A 99 2.68 -7.29 -17.22
C ARG A 99 3.94 -7.25 -16.38
N GLN A 100 4.93 -6.49 -16.86
CA GLN A 100 6.15 -6.20 -16.12
C GLN A 100 5.86 -5.58 -14.74
N THR A 101 4.75 -4.85 -14.61
CA THR A 101 4.36 -4.16 -13.37
C THR A 101 3.68 -5.07 -12.34
N THR A 102 3.28 -6.30 -12.67
CA THR A 102 2.57 -7.20 -11.73
C THR A 102 3.35 -7.40 -10.43
N ARG A 103 4.67 -7.61 -10.55
CA ARG A 103 5.55 -7.77 -9.39
C ARG A 103 5.54 -6.54 -8.49
N HIS A 104 5.52 -5.35 -9.08
CA HIS A 104 5.44 -4.09 -8.35
C HIS A 104 4.08 -3.94 -7.67
N GLU A 105 2.97 -4.24 -8.37
CA GLU A 105 1.62 -4.19 -7.80
C GLU A 105 1.46 -5.12 -6.59
N VAL A 106 2.02 -6.34 -6.66
CA VAL A 106 2.03 -7.28 -5.52
C VAL A 106 2.85 -6.74 -4.34
N ALA A 107 3.99 -6.10 -4.61
CA ALA A 107 4.80 -5.47 -3.57
C ALA A 107 4.08 -4.28 -2.91
N VAL A 108 3.33 -3.48 -3.68
CA VAL A 108 2.47 -2.42 -3.15
C VAL A 108 1.33 -2.98 -2.30
N ALA A 109 0.68 -4.06 -2.74
CA ALA A 109 -0.32 -4.76 -1.93
C ALA A 109 0.28 -5.27 -0.61
N ALA A 110 1.51 -5.77 -0.66
CA ALA A 110 2.23 -6.18 0.54
C ALA A 110 2.43 -5.01 1.51
N ALA A 111 2.91 -3.85 1.04
CA ALA A 111 3.04 -2.65 1.87
C ALA A 111 1.69 -2.23 2.48
N SER A 112 0.66 -2.08 1.62
CA SER A 112 -0.71 -1.73 2.01
C SER A 112 -1.22 -2.61 3.15
N ALA A 113 -1.00 -3.93 3.08
CA ALA A 113 -1.46 -4.86 4.10
C ALA A 113 -0.78 -4.64 5.47
N ARG A 114 0.49 -4.21 5.50
CA ARG A 114 1.18 -3.89 6.76
C ARG A 114 0.69 -2.56 7.33
N TYR A 115 0.48 -1.54 6.49
CA TYR A 115 -0.14 -0.29 6.93
C TYR A 115 -1.55 -0.49 7.47
N ALA A 116 -2.37 -1.32 6.82
CA ALA A 116 -3.70 -1.68 7.33
C ALA A 116 -3.62 -2.33 8.71
N THR A 117 -2.66 -3.24 8.91
CA THR A 117 -2.43 -3.90 10.20
C THR A 117 -1.92 -2.92 11.27
N ALA A 118 -1.12 -1.93 10.88
CA ALA A 118 -0.70 -0.83 11.75
C ALA A 118 -1.81 0.23 12.00
N GLY A 119 -3.03 -0.01 11.48
CA GLY A 119 -4.22 0.81 11.73
C GLY A 119 -4.37 2.03 10.80
N TYR A 120 -3.60 2.09 9.71
CA TYR A 120 -3.77 3.14 8.70
C TYR A 120 -4.87 2.76 7.71
N ALA A 121 -5.62 3.76 7.25
CA ALA A 121 -6.35 3.61 5.99
C ALA A 121 -5.35 3.70 4.82
N TRP A 122 -5.68 3.04 3.71
CA TRP A 122 -4.84 3.01 2.53
C TRP A 122 -5.65 3.40 1.31
N GLN A 123 -5.11 4.27 0.47
CA GLN A 123 -5.71 4.61 -0.82
C GLN A 123 -4.64 4.69 -1.92
N ARG A 124 -5.08 4.61 -3.17
CA ARG A 124 -4.21 5.00 -4.30
C ARG A 124 -3.99 6.49 -4.23
N ASP A 125 -2.77 6.92 -4.54
CA ASP A 125 -2.52 8.35 -4.75
C ASP A 125 -3.22 8.79 -6.04
N GLU A 126 -3.70 10.03 -6.07
CA GLU A 126 -4.36 10.56 -7.24
C GLU A 126 -3.34 11.06 -8.26
N LYS A 127 -3.71 11.00 -9.55
CA LYS A 127 -2.86 11.56 -10.59
C LYS A 127 -2.78 13.08 -10.40
N PRO A 128 -1.58 13.66 -10.26
CA PRO A 128 -1.44 15.10 -10.09
C PRO A 128 -2.05 15.87 -11.28
N ALA A 129 -2.78 16.95 -11.00
CA ALA A 129 -3.39 17.79 -12.03
C ALA A 129 -2.36 18.61 -12.83
N HIS A 130 -1.13 18.76 -12.33
CA HIS A 130 -0.10 19.60 -12.91
C HIS A 130 1.02 18.81 -13.61
N VAL A 131 1.59 19.42 -14.64
CA VAL A 131 2.76 18.89 -15.36
C VAL A 131 3.96 18.78 -14.41
N GLY A 132 4.66 17.64 -14.45
CA GLY A 132 5.80 17.38 -13.56
C GLY A 132 5.41 16.95 -12.14
N GLY A 133 4.13 16.63 -11.90
CA GLY A 133 3.71 15.92 -10.70
C GLY A 133 4.17 14.46 -10.71
N HIS A 134 4.29 13.89 -9.52
CA HIS A 134 4.55 12.46 -9.33
C HIS A 134 3.48 11.86 -8.42
N GLN A 135 2.99 10.68 -8.81
CA GLN A 135 2.01 9.91 -8.08
C GLN A 135 2.76 8.86 -7.26
N ALA A 136 2.53 8.86 -5.95
CA ALA A 136 3.02 7.82 -5.06
C ALA A 136 2.35 6.47 -5.34
N ASP A 137 3.02 5.37 -5.02
CA ASP A 137 2.42 4.03 -5.16
C ASP A 137 1.22 3.82 -4.22
N GLY A 138 1.21 4.53 -3.08
CA GLY A 138 0.02 4.66 -2.26
C GLY A 138 0.12 5.75 -1.21
N VAL A 139 -1.00 6.01 -0.55
CA VAL A 139 -1.12 6.99 0.52
C VAL A 139 -1.65 6.28 1.75
N ALA A 140 -0.87 6.31 2.83
CA ALA A 140 -1.27 5.82 4.13
C ALA A 140 -1.82 6.98 4.97
N LEU A 141 -3.05 6.83 5.44
CA LEU A 141 -3.78 7.84 6.19
C LEU A 141 -3.93 7.40 7.65
N GLY A 142 -3.33 8.18 8.53
CA GLY A 142 -3.53 8.10 9.98
C GLY A 142 -4.38 9.27 10.48
N PHE A 143 -4.67 9.32 11.78
CA PHE A 143 -5.43 10.42 12.37
C PHE A 143 -4.62 11.73 12.29
N GLY A 144 -4.99 12.59 11.32
CA GLY A 144 -4.30 13.86 11.06
C GLY A 144 -2.86 13.68 10.55
N TRP A 145 -2.57 12.55 9.88
CA TRP A 145 -1.27 12.28 9.28
C TRP A 145 -1.41 11.64 7.91
N VAL A 146 -0.65 12.13 6.95
CA VAL A 146 -0.60 11.63 5.58
C VAL A 146 0.83 11.21 5.24
N GLU A 147 1.02 9.94 4.92
CA GLU A 147 2.30 9.39 4.51
C GLU A 147 2.24 8.90 3.06
N LEU A 148 3.12 9.44 2.21
CA LEU A 148 3.29 8.96 0.84
C LEU A 148 4.20 7.75 0.84
N VAL A 149 3.77 6.66 0.19
CA VAL A 149 4.52 5.41 0.17
C VAL A 149 4.97 5.09 -1.24
N GLU A 150 6.26 4.88 -1.39
CA GLU A 150 6.92 4.45 -2.62
C GLU A 150 7.47 3.04 -2.44
N VAL A 151 7.16 2.16 -3.37
CA VAL A 151 7.79 0.85 -3.47
C VAL A 151 8.86 0.93 -4.57
N GLU A 152 10.11 0.66 -4.23
CA GLU A 152 11.21 0.75 -5.20
C GLU A 152 11.91 -0.60 -5.34
N LEU A 153 11.57 -1.32 -6.40
CA LEU A 153 12.19 -2.62 -6.73
C LEU A 153 13.29 -2.52 -7.78
N THR A 154 13.41 -1.39 -8.48
CA THR A 154 14.42 -1.18 -9.52
C THR A 154 14.95 0.24 -9.42
N PRO A 155 16.27 0.44 -9.20
CA PRO A 155 16.83 1.77 -9.09
C PRO A 155 16.46 2.67 -10.28
N LYS A 156 15.95 3.87 -9.98
CA LYS A 156 15.72 4.90 -10.99
C LYS A 156 17.02 5.67 -11.29
N ARG A 157 17.10 6.25 -12.48
CA ARG A 157 18.22 7.15 -12.84
C ARG A 157 18.08 8.49 -12.10
N LEU A 158 19.20 9.16 -11.83
CA LEU A 158 19.23 10.44 -11.10
C LEU A 158 18.25 11.51 -11.61
N PRO A 159 18.09 11.76 -12.93
CA PRO A 159 17.11 12.74 -13.41
C PRO A 159 15.67 12.41 -13.00
N ARG A 160 15.34 11.11 -12.91
CA ARG A 160 14.01 10.67 -12.45
C ARG A 160 13.83 10.92 -10.96
N TYR A 161 14.84 10.65 -10.13
CA TYR A 161 14.78 11.01 -8.71
C TYR A 161 14.66 12.52 -8.50
N ALA A 162 15.36 13.34 -9.29
CA ALA A 162 15.25 14.80 -9.20
C ALA A 162 13.80 15.27 -9.43
N ALA A 163 13.12 14.74 -10.44
CA ALA A 163 11.72 15.05 -10.71
C ALA A 163 10.78 14.59 -9.57
N ILE A 164 10.98 13.37 -9.06
CA ILE A 164 10.17 12.81 -7.96
C ILE A 164 10.35 13.63 -6.68
N PHE A 165 11.58 13.91 -6.27
CA PHE A 165 11.86 14.68 -5.06
C PHE A 165 11.37 16.12 -5.16
N ALA A 166 11.48 16.74 -6.34
CA ALA A 166 10.89 18.06 -6.57
C ALA A 166 9.36 18.05 -6.42
N ALA A 167 8.69 16.99 -6.88
CA ALA A 167 7.25 16.83 -6.70
C ALA A 167 6.88 16.62 -5.22
N TYR A 168 7.60 15.76 -4.50
CA TYR A 168 7.35 15.55 -3.08
C TYR A 168 7.64 16.76 -2.21
N ARG A 169 8.69 17.51 -2.52
CA ARG A 169 8.95 18.77 -1.83
C ARG A 169 7.75 19.70 -1.90
N ARG A 170 7.15 19.87 -3.10
CA ARG A 170 5.94 20.70 -3.25
C ARG A 170 4.79 20.21 -2.38
N ARG A 171 4.55 18.89 -2.32
CA ARG A 171 3.47 18.32 -1.50
C ARG A 171 3.71 18.50 -0.01
N LEU A 172 4.95 18.37 0.45
CA LEU A 172 5.34 18.65 1.83
C LEU A 172 5.17 20.15 2.16
N ASP A 173 5.62 21.04 1.28
CA ASP A 173 5.55 22.49 1.47
C ASP A 173 4.09 22.98 1.54
N LEU A 174 3.18 22.34 0.79
CA LEU A 174 1.74 22.63 0.80
C LEU A 174 0.98 21.94 1.95
N GLY A 175 1.65 21.08 2.74
CA GLY A 175 1.01 20.31 3.81
C GLY A 175 0.07 19.21 3.31
N GLU A 176 0.21 18.77 2.05
CA GLU A 176 -0.55 17.64 1.48
C GLU A 176 -0.02 16.28 1.98
N ALA A 177 1.21 16.26 2.49
CA ALA A 177 1.84 15.10 3.09
C ALA A 177 2.71 15.52 4.28
N ASP A 178 2.83 14.64 5.27
CA ASP A 178 3.67 14.85 6.44
C ASP A 178 5.04 14.13 6.32
N SER A 179 5.06 13.00 5.60
CA SER A 179 6.29 12.21 5.37
C SER A 179 6.21 11.36 4.11
N ILE A 180 7.37 10.86 3.68
CA ILE A 180 7.50 9.89 2.60
C ILE A 180 8.24 8.65 3.10
N SER A 181 7.76 7.46 2.73
CA SER A 181 8.43 6.19 2.99
C SER A 181 8.76 5.48 1.67
N TYR A 182 10.06 5.31 1.41
CA TYR A 182 10.60 4.44 0.38
C TYR A 182 10.82 3.04 0.94
N LEU A 183 10.03 2.09 0.45
CA LEU A 183 10.10 0.66 0.76
C LEU A 183 10.79 -0.05 -0.40
N CYS A 184 12.04 -0.39 -0.20
CA CYS A 184 12.95 -0.79 -1.26
C CYS A 184 13.38 -2.25 -1.15
N ASN A 185 14.01 -2.76 -2.20
CA ASN A 185 15.06 -3.78 -2.03
C ASN A 185 16.41 -3.11 -1.72
N LYS A 186 17.42 -3.90 -1.31
CA LYS A 186 18.74 -3.38 -0.93
C LYS A 186 19.42 -2.50 -1.99
N GLU A 187 19.27 -2.84 -3.27
CA GLU A 187 19.89 -2.08 -4.37
C GLU A 187 19.22 -0.72 -4.55
N SER A 188 17.89 -0.71 -4.52
CA SER A 188 17.09 0.51 -4.63
C SER A 188 17.23 1.41 -3.41
N GLU A 189 17.35 0.84 -2.20
CA GLU A 189 17.65 1.61 -0.99
C GLU A 189 18.93 2.44 -1.17
N ARG A 190 20.02 1.80 -1.63
CA ARG A 190 21.29 2.50 -1.84
C ARG A 190 21.14 3.63 -2.86
N ALA A 191 20.43 3.39 -3.95
CA ALA A 191 20.21 4.39 -4.99
C ALA A 191 19.38 5.58 -4.49
N VAL A 192 18.28 5.33 -3.76
CA VAL A 192 17.44 6.39 -3.17
C VAL A 192 18.25 7.21 -2.16
N ARG A 193 19.01 6.56 -1.27
CA ARG A 193 19.87 7.26 -0.29
C ARG A 193 20.94 8.12 -0.95
N ALA A 194 21.62 7.60 -1.97
CA ALA A 194 22.58 8.37 -2.75
C ALA A 194 21.92 9.60 -3.39
N ALA A 195 20.78 9.41 -4.06
CA ALA A 195 20.03 10.50 -4.69
C ALA A 195 19.54 11.55 -3.67
N LEU A 196 19.11 11.15 -2.47
CA LEU A 196 18.73 12.06 -1.39
C LEU A 196 19.91 12.93 -0.93
N GLY A 197 21.13 12.38 -0.91
CA GLY A 197 22.34 13.13 -0.55
C GLY A 197 22.86 14.03 -1.68
N GLU A 198 22.78 13.57 -2.93
CA GLU A 198 23.36 14.24 -4.09
C GLU A 198 22.49 15.36 -4.66
N LEU A 199 21.17 15.17 -4.70
CA LEU A 199 20.25 16.09 -5.37
C LEU A 199 19.79 17.20 -4.41
N PRO A 200 19.80 18.48 -4.83
CA PRO A 200 19.32 19.58 -3.99
C PRO A 200 17.89 19.38 -3.45
N ALA A 201 16.97 18.93 -4.31
CA ALA A 201 15.59 18.62 -3.89
C ALA A 201 15.54 17.45 -2.90
N GLY A 202 16.37 16.42 -3.10
CA GLY A 202 16.48 15.28 -2.19
C GLY A 202 16.94 15.70 -0.79
N ARG A 203 18.01 16.50 -0.71
CA ARG A 203 18.54 16.99 0.58
C ARG A 203 17.50 17.80 1.34
N SER A 204 16.70 18.62 0.65
CA SER A 204 15.69 19.47 1.30
C SER A 204 14.55 18.69 1.95
N ILE A 205 14.24 17.48 1.47
CA ILE A 205 13.15 16.64 2.02
C ILE A 205 13.67 15.46 2.85
N ALA A 206 14.99 15.23 2.88
CA ALA A 206 15.59 14.08 3.56
C ALA A 206 15.13 13.89 5.03
N PRO A 207 14.91 14.95 5.85
CA PRO A 207 14.40 14.79 7.21
C PRO A 207 12.99 14.16 7.30
N GLN A 208 12.18 14.29 6.23
CA GLN A 208 10.83 13.76 6.14
C GLN A 208 10.77 12.42 5.35
N VAL A 209 11.90 11.93 4.86
CA VAL A 209 11.97 10.72 4.03
C VAL A 209 12.57 9.55 4.81
N GLY A 210 11.76 8.52 5.04
CA GLY A 210 12.23 7.20 5.49
C GLY A 210 12.61 6.33 4.28
N VAL A 211 13.82 5.76 4.27
CA VAL A 211 14.22 4.75 3.28
C VAL A 211 14.51 3.44 4.00
N ARG A 212 13.94 2.32 3.54
CA ARG A 212 14.00 1.01 4.21
C ARG A 212 14.08 -0.13 3.20
N SER A 213 14.97 -1.11 3.41
CA SER A 213 14.96 -2.35 2.61
C SER A 213 13.98 -3.37 3.20
N MET A 214 12.79 -3.46 2.59
CA MET A 214 11.72 -4.42 2.98
C MET A 214 11.59 -5.62 2.05
N TYR A 215 12.12 -5.49 0.84
CA TYR A 215 11.94 -6.50 -0.19
C TYR A 215 13.24 -7.22 -0.48
N ASP A 216 13.15 -8.51 -0.77
CA ASP A 216 14.26 -9.24 -1.36
C ASP A 216 14.45 -8.87 -2.85
N ARG A 217 15.44 -9.50 -3.50
CA ARG A 217 15.71 -9.31 -4.92
C ARG A 217 14.56 -9.75 -5.83
N THR A 218 13.61 -10.53 -5.33
CA THR A 218 12.41 -10.99 -6.04
C THR A 218 11.17 -10.14 -5.74
N GLY A 219 11.30 -9.10 -4.89
CA GLY A 219 10.20 -8.19 -4.57
C GLY A 219 9.26 -8.73 -3.50
N ILE A 220 9.69 -9.75 -2.75
CA ILE A 220 8.93 -10.33 -1.66
C ILE A 220 9.32 -9.63 -0.36
N TRP A 221 8.31 -9.26 0.43
CA TRP A 221 8.51 -8.68 1.75
C TRP A 221 9.19 -9.69 2.67
N VAL A 222 10.35 -9.36 3.25
CA VAL A 222 11.23 -10.35 3.90
C VAL A 222 10.78 -10.77 5.31
N ASP A 223 10.06 -9.89 6.02
CA ASP A 223 9.71 -10.11 7.44
C ASP A 223 8.24 -10.52 7.64
N GLU A 224 8.01 -11.41 8.62
CA GLU A 224 6.68 -11.87 9.06
C GLU A 224 6.16 -11.10 10.29
N THR A 225 6.82 -10.01 10.67
CA THR A 225 6.41 -9.10 11.76
C THR A 225 6.14 -7.71 11.23
N LEU A 226 5.32 -6.95 11.97
CA LEU A 226 5.21 -5.52 11.70
C LEU A 226 6.58 -4.86 11.92
N PRO A 227 7.04 -3.99 11.00
CA PRO A 227 8.33 -3.36 11.16
C PRO A 227 8.37 -2.44 12.38
N THR A 228 9.45 -2.50 13.15
CA THR A 228 9.59 -1.74 14.41
C THR A 228 9.66 -0.22 14.22
N TRP A 229 10.01 0.27 13.03
CA TRP A 229 9.97 1.70 12.71
C TRP A 229 8.56 2.18 12.35
N MET A 230 7.65 1.27 11.98
CA MET A 230 6.29 1.60 11.58
C MET A 230 5.47 1.87 12.83
N MET A 231 5.36 3.15 13.17
CA MET A 231 4.49 3.60 14.25
C MET A 231 3.03 3.29 13.91
N THR A 232 2.27 2.73 14.84
CA THR A 232 0.84 2.48 14.60
C THR A 232 0.10 3.82 14.44
N ALA A 233 -1.01 3.82 13.70
CA ALA A 233 -1.84 5.01 13.54
C ALA A 233 -2.32 5.56 14.89
N ARG A 234 -2.57 4.67 15.86
CA ARG A 234 -2.93 5.00 17.25
C ARG A 234 -1.79 5.74 17.96
N ASP A 235 -0.58 5.18 17.96
CA ASP A 235 0.57 5.79 18.63
C ASP A 235 0.92 7.14 18.00
N ARG A 236 0.74 7.26 16.69
CA ARG A 236 0.95 8.50 15.98
C ARG A 236 -0.06 9.56 16.39
N ALA A 237 -1.35 9.22 16.47
CA ALA A 237 -2.40 10.11 16.94
C ALA A 237 -2.07 10.67 18.35
N GLN A 238 -1.57 9.82 19.25
CA GLN A 238 -1.19 10.22 20.61
C GLN A 238 0.04 11.14 20.65
N ARG A 239 0.96 11.05 19.69
CA ARG A 239 2.09 11.98 19.57
C ARG A 239 1.66 13.32 18.99
N SER A 240 0.76 13.31 18.01
CA SER A 240 0.26 14.53 17.36
C SER A 240 -0.53 15.42 18.32
N THR A 241 -1.30 14.84 19.25
CA THR A 241 -2.02 15.61 20.28
C THR A 241 -1.13 16.26 21.34
N ARG A 242 0.12 15.77 21.48
CA ARG A 242 1.11 16.31 22.43
C ARG A 242 1.98 17.43 21.86
N ARG A 243 1.95 17.66 20.54
CA ARG A 243 2.61 18.82 19.93
C ARG A 243 1.63 19.99 19.89
N PRO A 244 1.94 21.17 20.48
CA PRO A 244 1.15 22.36 20.19
C PRO A 244 1.18 22.59 18.69
N ARG A 245 -0.01 22.68 18.06
CA ARG A 245 -0.13 23.08 16.65
C ARG A 245 0.64 24.39 16.51
N ARG A 246 1.66 24.44 15.66
CA ARG A 246 2.27 25.71 15.26
C ARG A 246 1.14 26.54 14.69
N SER A 247 0.76 27.60 15.39
CA SER A 247 -0.16 28.61 14.87
C SER A 247 0.51 29.18 13.62
N SER A 248 -0.07 28.92 12.46
CA SER A 248 0.20 29.71 11.28
C SER A 248 -0.42 31.08 11.53
N SER A 249 0.28 31.94 12.27
CA SER A 249 0.04 33.38 12.17
C SER A 249 0.54 33.79 10.80
N ALA A 250 -0.34 33.68 9.80
CA ALA A 250 -0.23 34.50 8.61
C ALA A 250 -0.47 35.94 9.07
N ALA A 251 0.62 36.66 9.28
CA ALA A 251 0.59 38.11 9.33
C ALA A 251 0.07 38.58 7.97
N LEU A 252 -1.15 39.09 7.96
CA LEU A 252 -1.67 39.92 6.87
C LEU A 252 -0.84 41.21 6.87
N PHE A 253 -0.08 41.40 5.79
CA PHE A 253 0.26 42.71 5.25
C PHE A 253 -0.19 42.70 3.78
#